data_AF-A0A5J6U843-F1
#
_entry.id   AF-A0A5J6U843-F1
#
_cell.length_a   1.000
_cell.length_b   1.000
_cell.length_c   1.000
_cell.angle_alpha   90.00
_cell.angle_beta   90.00
_cell.angle_gamma   90.00
#
_symmetry.space_group_name_H-M   'P 1'
#
loop_
_entity.id
_entity.type
_entity.pdbx_description
1 polymer ?
#
loop_
_entity_poly.entity_id
_entity_poly.type
_entity_poly.pdbx_seq_one_letter_code
_entity_poly.pdbx_strand_id
1 'polypeptide(L)'
;MSQYFQAGDDVLWNPATRVARLFAATAGTLADITDRPSGIGPEQSDEYRLDVETFVEFTDALVRYHARSGHTVMRTLMEGFVVTALALSVRAGVRVPALDDLDTAGVRALAERARDVERTMPR
;
A
#
# COMPACT_ATOMS: atom_id res chain seq x y z
N MET A 1 5.65 17.11 -13.16
CA MET A 1 4.25 16.68 -13.06
C MET A 1 4.18 15.61 -11.98
N SER A 2 3.23 15.75 -11.06
CA SER A 2 3.01 14.87 -9.92
C SER A 2 1.58 14.37 -9.95
N GLN A 3 1.20 13.50 -9.02
CA GLN A 3 -0.15 12.95 -8.93
C GLN A 3 -0.53 12.85 -7.47
N TYR A 4 -1.76 13.19 -7.11
CA TYR A 4 -2.22 13.11 -5.73
C TYR A 4 -2.87 11.76 -5.44
N PHE A 5 -2.56 11.17 -4.29
CA PHE A 5 -3.40 10.15 -3.66
C PHE A 5 -4.11 10.81 -2.49
N GLN A 6 -5.44 10.71 -2.44
CA GLN A 6 -6.26 11.44 -1.47
C GLN A 6 -7.33 10.54 -0.85
N ALA A 7 -7.67 10.81 0.41
CA ALA A 7 -8.85 10.24 1.08
C ALA A 7 -9.75 11.38 1.54
N GLY A 8 -10.94 11.51 0.93
CA GLY A 8 -11.75 12.70 1.17
C GLY A 8 -11.03 13.94 0.63
N ASP A 9 -10.77 14.90 1.52
CA ASP A 9 -10.02 16.13 1.25
C ASP A 9 -8.55 16.05 1.71
N ASP A 10 -8.14 14.92 2.31
CA ASP A 10 -6.80 14.74 2.86
C ASP A 10 -5.82 14.21 1.82
N VAL A 11 -4.75 14.96 1.58
CA VAL A 11 -3.66 14.53 0.69
C VAL A 11 -2.72 13.55 1.40
N LEU A 12 -2.81 12.30 0.96
CA LEU A 12 -2.07 11.19 1.54
C LEU A 12 -0.73 10.91 0.86
N TRP A 13 -0.49 11.37 -0.36
CA TRP A 13 0.82 11.26 -1.04
C TRP A 13 0.81 12.03 -2.37
N ASN A 14 1.88 12.75 -2.71
CA ASN A 14 2.00 13.47 -3.99
C ASN A 14 3.30 13.13 -4.74
N PRO A 15 3.45 11.90 -5.25
CA PRO A 15 4.65 11.48 -5.97
C PRO A 15 4.70 12.01 -7.40
N ALA A 16 5.86 11.85 -8.04
CA ALA A 16 5.98 12.01 -9.49
C ALA A 16 5.00 11.06 -10.23
N THR A 17 4.42 11.52 -11.33
CA THR A 17 3.38 10.78 -12.09
C THR A 17 3.78 9.35 -12.46
N ARG A 18 5.06 9.10 -12.79
CA ARG A 18 5.54 7.74 -13.12
C ARG A 18 5.50 6.79 -11.93
N VAL A 19 5.80 7.30 -10.73
CA VAL A 19 5.75 6.53 -9.49
C VAL A 19 4.29 6.24 -9.12
N ALA A 20 3.41 7.23 -9.26
CA ALA A 20 1.97 7.05 -9.04
C ALA A 20 1.37 5.97 -9.94
N ARG A 21 1.66 6.02 -11.24
CA ARG A 21 1.18 5.03 -12.22
C ARG A 21 1.70 3.63 -11.95
N LEU A 22 2.98 3.51 -11.58
CA LEU A 22 3.55 2.22 -11.18
C LEU A 22 2.79 1.66 -9.97
N PHE A 23 2.62 2.47 -8.92
CA PHE A 23 1.91 2.05 -7.72
C PHE A 23 0.47 1.62 -8.03
N ALA A 24 -0.31 2.43 -8.76
CA ALA A 24 -1.69 2.10 -9.12
C ALA A 24 -1.79 0.83 -9.99
N ALA A 25 -0.90 0.65 -10.98
CA ALA A 25 -0.87 -0.54 -11.82
C ALA A 25 -0.51 -1.80 -11.03
N THR A 26 0.51 -1.72 -10.15
CA THR A 26 0.89 -2.84 -9.28
C THR A 26 -0.23 -3.20 -8.30
N ALA A 27 -0.97 -2.21 -7.79
CA ALA A 27 -2.12 -2.45 -6.94
C ALA A 27 -3.20 -3.26 -7.67
N GLY A 28 -3.47 -2.97 -8.95
CA GLY A 28 -4.39 -3.76 -9.77
C GLY A 28 -3.95 -5.21 -9.92
N THR A 29 -2.67 -5.46 -10.25
CA THR A 29 -2.15 -6.84 -10.36
C THR A 29 -2.21 -7.60 -9.03
N LEU A 30 -1.91 -6.94 -7.92
CA LEU A 30 -1.93 -7.57 -6.59
C LEU A 30 -3.36 -7.76 -6.07
N ALA A 31 -4.30 -6.92 -6.49
CA ALA A 31 -5.73 -7.10 -6.23
C ALA A 31 -6.23 -8.43 -6.82
N ASP A 32 -5.86 -8.72 -8.07
CA ASP A 32 -6.19 -10.00 -8.73
C ASP A 32 -5.56 -11.20 -8.00
N ILE A 33 -4.30 -11.08 -7.54
CA ILE A 33 -3.59 -12.15 -6.81
C ILE A 33 -4.24 -12.43 -5.44
N THR A 34 -4.74 -11.40 -4.77
CA THR A 34 -5.35 -11.53 -3.44
C THR A 34 -6.85 -11.73 -3.45
N ASP A 35 -7.50 -11.64 -4.63
CA ASP A 35 -8.95 -11.60 -4.80
C ASP A 35 -9.60 -10.54 -3.91
N ARG A 36 -8.99 -9.34 -3.89
CA ARG A 36 -9.43 -8.20 -3.08
C ARG A 36 -9.32 -6.91 -3.88
N PRO A 37 -10.36 -6.07 -3.91
CA PRO A 37 -10.26 -4.75 -4.54
C PRO A 37 -9.18 -3.90 -3.85
N SER A 38 -8.41 -3.15 -4.63
CA SER A 38 -7.28 -2.37 -4.07
C SER A 38 -7.72 -1.16 -3.25
N GLY A 39 -8.94 -0.65 -3.44
CA GLY A 39 -9.40 0.61 -2.86
C GLY A 39 -8.85 1.87 -3.55
N ILE A 40 -8.04 1.73 -4.61
CA ILE A 40 -7.55 2.85 -5.42
C ILE A 40 -8.51 3.07 -6.59
N GLY A 41 -9.16 4.23 -6.65
CA GLY A 41 -10.03 4.63 -7.74
C GLY A 41 -9.28 4.90 -9.05
N PRO A 42 -9.99 5.14 -10.16
CA PRO A 42 -9.35 5.50 -11.43
C PRO A 42 -8.66 6.86 -11.31
N GLU A 43 -7.66 7.07 -12.17
CA GLU A 43 -7.00 8.35 -12.31
C GLU A 43 -7.98 9.41 -12.85
N GLN A 44 -8.15 10.50 -12.13
CA GLN A 44 -9.01 11.62 -12.51
C GLN A 44 -8.34 12.93 -12.15
N SER A 45 -8.15 13.82 -13.13
CA SER A 45 -7.65 15.19 -12.91
C SER A 45 -6.34 15.28 -12.12
N ASP A 46 -5.36 14.44 -12.45
CA ASP A 46 -4.08 14.33 -11.72
C ASP A 46 -4.20 13.74 -10.29
N GLU A 47 -5.28 13.00 -10.00
CA GLU A 47 -5.54 12.42 -8.68
C GLU A 47 -5.99 10.94 -8.74
N TYR A 48 -5.74 10.23 -7.64
CA TYR A 48 -6.25 8.92 -7.29
C TYR A 48 -7.00 9.04 -5.95
N ARG A 49 -8.28 8.69 -5.94
CA ARG A 49 -9.07 8.66 -4.70
C ARG A 49 -8.92 7.29 -4.04
N LEU A 50 -8.62 7.28 -2.75
CA LEU A 50 -8.60 6.09 -1.92
C LEU A 50 -9.94 5.93 -1.20
N ASP A 51 -10.52 4.75 -1.36
CA ASP A 51 -11.43 4.19 -0.37
C ASP A 51 -10.59 3.58 0.75
N VAL A 52 -10.53 4.25 1.90
CA VAL A 52 -9.60 3.90 2.99
C VAL A 52 -9.91 2.54 3.59
N GLU A 53 -11.20 2.21 3.76
CA GLU A 53 -11.63 0.94 4.34
C GLU A 53 -11.20 -0.22 3.43
N THR A 54 -11.52 -0.12 2.14
CA THR A 54 -11.13 -1.11 1.13
C THR A 54 -9.61 -1.23 1.00
N PHE A 55 -8.90 -0.10 1.02
CA PHE A 55 -7.44 -0.09 0.91
C PHE A 55 -6.76 -0.76 2.11
N VAL A 56 -7.32 -0.63 3.32
CA VAL A 56 -6.81 -1.32 4.51
C VAL A 56 -7.04 -2.82 4.43
N GLU A 57 -8.22 -3.27 4.01
CA GLU A 57 -8.49 -4.70 3.83
C GLU A 57 -7.55 -5.33 2.81
N PHE A 58 -7.32 -4.64 1.70
CA PHE A 58 -6.35 -5.05 0.69
C PHE A 58 -4.92 -5.12 1.25
N THR A 59 -4.49 -4.09 1.98
CA THR A 59 -3.16 -4.05 2.58
C THR A 59 -2.97 -5.14 3.63
N ASP A 60 -3.99 -5.42 4.44
CA ASP A 60 -4.02 -6.54 5.39
C ASP A 60 -3.86 -7.88 4.67
N ALA A 61 -4.64 -8.10 3.61
CA ALA A 61 -4.57 -9.31 2.80
C ALA A 61 -3.17 -9.52 2.21
N LEU A 62 -2.51 -8.44 1.75
CA LEU A 62 -1.15 -8.50 1.22
C LEU A 62 -0.11 -8.85 2.29
N VAL A 63 -0.20 -8.28 3.49
CA VAL A 63 0.71 -8.62 4.60
C VAL A 63 0.55 -10.10 4.96
N ARG A 64 -0.69 -10.60 5.09
CA ARG A 64 -0.96 -12.01 5.36
C ARG A 64 -0.50 -12.91 4.22
N TYR A 65 -0.65 -12.49 2.97
CA TYR A 65 -0.18 -13.24 1.81
C TYR A 65 1.35 -13.33 1.79
N HIS A 66 2.03 -12.20 2.00
CA HIS A 66 3.48 -12.13 2.09
C HIS A 66 4.02 -13.01 3.24
N ALA A 67 3.39 -12.97 4.42
CA ALA A 67 3.81 -13.75 5.59
C ALA A 67 3.62 -15.26 5.41
N ARG A 68 2.56 -15.70 4.73
CA ARG A 68 2.26 -17.12 4.49
C ARG A 68 2.99 -17.70 3.26
N SER A 69 3.41 -16.86 2.32
CA SER A 69 4.05 -17.31 1.09
C SER A 69 5.44 -17.91 1.35
N GLY A 70 5.61 -19.18 0.97
CA GLY A 70 6.93 -19.84 0.94
C GLY A 70 7.74 -19.49 -0.32
N HIS A 71 7.17 -18.78 -1.29
CA HIS A 71 7.80 -18.53 -2.58
C HIS A 71 8.60 -17.22 -2.56
N THR A 72 9.92 -17.31 -2.37
CA THR A 72 10.82 -16.16 -2.20
C THR A 72 10.65 -15.08 -3.28
N VAL A 73 10.56 -15.48 -4.55
CA VAL A 73 10.41 -14.52 -5.67
C VAL A 73 9.12 -13.70 -5.55
N MET A 74 8.01 -14.33 -5.16
CA MET A 74 6.72 -13.63 -5.03
C MET A 74 6.79 -12.59 -3.92
N ARG A 75 7.39 -12.97 -2.78
CA ARG A 75 7.63 -12.05 -1.66
C ARG A 75 8.47 -10.86 -2.09
N THR A 76 9.59 -11.10 -2.77
CA THR A 76 10.48 -10.04 -3.27
C THR A 76 9.76 -9.09 -4.24
N LEU A 77 8.95 -9.62 -5.16
CA LEU A 77 8.22 -8.80 -6.13
C LEU A 77 7.20 -7.87 -5.47
N MET A 78 6.49 -8.33 -4.44
CA MET A 78 5.45 -7.54 -3.78
C MET A 78 5.98 -6.64 -2.66
N GLU A 79 7.16 -6.92 -2.10
CA GLU A 79 7.65 -6.30 -0.86
C GLU A 79 7.67 -4.76 -0.93
N GLY A 80 8.22 -4.19 -2.00
CA GLY A 80 8.27 -2.74 -2.18
C GLY A 80 6.88 -2.09 -2.23
N PHE A 81 5.92 -2.78 -2.84
CA PHE A 81 4.53 -2.34 -2.86
C PHE A 81 3.90 -2.41 -1.46
N VAL A 82 4.04 -3.55 -0.76
CA VAL A 82 3.47 -3.75 0.58
C VAL A 82 3.99 -2.70 1.57
N VAL A 83 5.30 -2.42 1.55
CA VAL A 83 5.90 -1.38 2.38
C VAL A 83 5.29 -0.01 2.07
N THR A 84 5.09 0.32 0.80
CA THR A 84 4.51 1.60 0.37
C THR A 84 3.03 1.70 0.73
N ALA A 85 2.28 0.61 0.61
CA ALA A 85 0.86 0.55 0.98
C ALA A 85 0.67 0.73 2.49
N LEU A 86 1.49 0.06 3.31
CA LEU A 86 1.50 0.24 4.77
C LEU A 86 1.80 1.68 5.16
N ALA A 87 2.78 2.33 4.51
CA ALA A 87 3.08 3.74 4.73
C ALA A 87 1.87 4.64 4.41
N LEU A 88 1.16 4.34 3.33
CA LEU A 88 -0.04 5.08 2.93
C LEU A 88 -1.21 4.86 3.90
N SER A 89 -1.40 3.64 4.42
CA SER A 89 -2.38 3.35 5.49
C SER A 89 -2.08 4.15 6.76
N VAL A 90 -0.82 4.27 7.16
CA VAL A 90 -0.42 5.10 8.30
C VAL A 90 -0.76 6.57 8.06
N ARG A 91 -0.51 7.09 6.85
CA ARG A 91 -0.87 8.47 6.50
C ARG A 91 -2.38 8.70 6.46
N ALA A 92 -3.16 7.68 6.11
CA ALA A 92 -4.63 7.70 6.20
C ALA A 92 -5.16 7.55 7.64
N GLY A 93 -4.30 7.45 8.65
CA GLY A 93 -4.69 7.38 10.06
C GLY A 93 -5.26 6.03 10.49
N VAL A 94 -5.04 4.98 9.71
CA VAL A 94 -5.61 3.64 9.91
C VAL A 94 -4.53 2.61 10.21
N ARG A 95 -4.90 1.61 11.01
CA ARG A 95 -4.03 0.48 11.36
C ARG A 95 -4.37 -0.74 10.51
N VAL A 96 -3.34 -1.49 10.12
CA VAL A 96 -3.48 -2.74 9.37
C VAL A 96 -3.43 -3.91 10.36
N PRO A 97 -4.52 -4.67 10.55
CA PRO A 97 -4.63 -5.68 11.61
C PRO A 97 -3.52 -6.74 11.60
N ALA A 98 -3.08 -7.17 10.41
CA ALA A 98 -2.03 -8.17 10.26
C ALA A 98 -0.69 -7.77 10.90
N LEU A 99 -0.43 -6.49 11.13
CA LEU A 99 0.78 -6.05 11.84
C LEU A 99 0.75 -6.41 13.33
N ASP A 100 -0.43 -6.46 13.94
CA ASP A 100 -0.65 -6.79 15.34
C ASP A 100 -0.88 -8.30 15.52
N ASP A 101 -1.61 -8.92 14.57
CA ASP A 101 -1.95 -10.35 14.62
C ASP A 101 -0.74 -11.27 14.36
N LEU A 102 0.23 -10.81 13.55
CA LEU A 102 1.36 -11.62 13.10
C LEU A 102 2.68 -11.11 13.70
N ASP A 103 3.02 -11.56 14.91
CA ASP A 103 4.34 -11.26 15.51
C ASP A 103 5.44 -12.15 14.93
N THR A 104 5.81 -11.86 13.69
CA THR A 104 6.96 -12.49 13.01
C THR A 104 8.02 -11.44 12.70
N ALA A 105 9.29 -11.86 12.66
CA ALA A 105 10.39 -10.97 12.29
C ALA A 105 10.19 -10.33 10.90
N GLY A 106 9.61 -11.07 9.96
CA GLY A 106 9.32 -10.55 8.62
C GLY A 106 8.27 -9.45 8.61
N VAL A 107 7.19 -9.59 9.38
CA VAL A 107 6.14 -8.57 9.49
C VAL A 107 6.66 -7.34 10.23
N ARG A 108 7.45 -7.52 11.29
CA ARG A 108 8.12 -6.41 11.98
C ARG A 108 9.05 -5.61 11.05
N ALA A 109 9.84 -6.30 10.23
CA ALA A 109 10.71 -5.66 9.24
C ALA A 109 9.92 -4.88 8.16
N LEU A 110 8.76 -5.38 7.72
CA LEU A 110 7.87 -4.62 6.83
C LEU A 110 7.37 -3.34 7.49
N ALA A 111 6.92 -3.43 8.75
CA ALA A 111 6.41 -2.28 9.49
C ALA A 111 7.49 -1.21 9.74
N GLU A 112 8.71 -1.62 10.06
CA GLU A 112 9.85 -0.71 10.21
C GLU A 112 10.16 0.03 8.91
N ARG A 113 10.28 -0.70 7.80
CA ARG A 113 10.52 -0.09 6.48
C ARG A 113 9.38 0.82 6.03
N ALA A 114 8.14 0.48 6.35
CA ALA A 114 6.99 1.32 6.05
C ALA A 114 7.07 2.67 6.75
N ARG A 115 7.50 2.71 8.02
CA ARG A 115 7.71 3.97 8.76
C ARG A 115 8.81 4.83 8.13
N ASP A 116 9.88 4.19 7.65
CA ASP A 116 10.97 4.93 7.00
C ASP A 116 10.53 5.50 5.65
N VAL A 117 9.80 4.72 4.84
CA VAL A 117 9.23 5.18 3.57
C VAL A 117 8.23 6.32 3.81
N GLU A 118 7.33 6.20 4.78
CA GLU A 118 6.31 7.20 5.10
C GLU A 118 6.92 8.60 5.31
N ARG A 119 8.01 8.68 6.08
CA ARG A 119 8.73 9.93 6.37
C ARG A 119 9.31 10.61 5.13
N THR A 120 9.52 9.87 4.05
CA THR A 120 10.06 10.38 2.78
C THR A 120 8.97 10.73 1.77
N MET A 121 7.71 10.37 2.03
CA MET A 121 6.63 10.58 1.09
C MET A 121 6.22 12.06 1.06
N PRO A 122 6.31 12.74 -0.10
CA PRO A 122 5.80 14.10 -0.23
C PRO A 122 4.27 14.16 -0.01
N ARG A 123 3.79 15.29 0.50
CA ARG A 123 2.36 15.64 0.51
C ARG A 123 2.05 16.56 -0.65
#